data_AF-A0A5R8KCC2-F1
#
_entry.id   AF-A0A5R8KCC2-F1
#
_cell.length_a   1.000
_cell.length_b   1.000
_cell.length_c   1.000
_cell.angle_alpha   90.00
_cell.angle_beta   90.00
_cell.angle_gamma   90.00
#
_symmetry.space_group_name_H-M   'P 1'
#
loop_
_entity.id
_entity.type
_entity.pdbx_description
1 polymer ?
#
loop_
_entity_poly.entity_id
_entity_poly.type
_entity_poly.pdbx_seq_one_letter_code
_entity_poly.pdbx_strand_id
1 'polypeptide(L)'
;MFVLYSVAGVVAALIGYVVWIEIRAQRMWVISIHTYEGFPLLLRHIDRLPFPSRRKELPTLSIITHTFSERSPDELPEPAYNDDLAELDLAMITVMRDRRIGSPVLIETFGGKCIYYHYVVDRHSAKRQFQKARLLFPDEMIDFDTREDPEWGFIDRYAKNYFP
;
A
#
# COMPACT_ATOMS: atom_id res chain seq x y z
N MET A 1 13.17 10.57 -32.08
CA MET A 1 13.16 11.61 -31.03
C MET A 1 12.79 10.92 -29.74
N PHE A 2 13.78 10.55 -28.93
CA PHE A 2 13.56 9.88 -27.64
C PHE A 2 13.14 10.95 -26.63
N VAL A 3 11.88 10.91 -26.18
CA VAL A 3 11.43 11.74 -25.08
C VAL A 3 11.82 11.01 -23.80
N LEU A 4 12.90 11.48 -23.16
CA LEU A 4 13.23 11.12 -21.79
C LEU A 4 12.14 11.67 -20.88
N TYR A 5 11.18 10.83 -20.49
CA TYR A 5 10.38 11.11 -19.30
C TYR A 5 11.29 10.89 -18.09
N SER A 6 11.58 11.98 -17.37
CA SER A 6 12.32 11.87 -16.12
C SER A 6 11.48 11.08 -15.12
N VAL A 7 12.14 10.27 -14.29
CA VAL A 7 11.56 9.52 -13.18
C VAL A 7 10.65 10.41 -12.29
N ALA A 8 10.89 11.72 -12.25
CA ALA A 8 10.08 12.71 -11.56
C ALA A 8 8.64 12.88 -12.11
N GLY A 9 8.41 12.64 -13.40
CA GLY A 9 7.10 12.81 -14.03
C GLY A 9 6.12 11.68 -13.71
N VAL A 10 6.60 10.44 -13.64
CA VAL A 10 5.79 9.26 -13.27
C VAL A 10 5.45 9.29 -11.77
N VAL A 11 6.41 9.73 -10.95
CA VAL A 11 6.22 9.97 -9.52
C VAL A 11 5.16 11.06 -9.26
N ALA A 12 5.06 12.09 -10.11
CA ALA A 12 4.08 13.16 -9.95
C ALA A 12 2.63 12.72 -10.22
N ALA A 13 2.39 11.73 -11.09
CA ALA A 13 1.04 11.21 -11.35
C ALA A 13 0.54 10.32 -10.19
N LEU A 14 1.41 9.47 -9.64
CA LEU A 14 1.18 8.70 -8.41
C LEU A 14 0.85 9.59 -7.19
N ILE A 15 1.45 10.79 -7.14
CA ILE A 15 1.33 11.72 -6.01
C ILE A 15 0.20 12.75 -6.22
N GLY A 16 -0.17 13.09 -7.44
CA GLY A 16 -1.06 14.24 -7.71
C GLY A 16 -2.54 14.00 -7.41
N TYR A 17 -3.09 12.84 -7.78
CA TYR A 17 -4.54 12.63 -7.77
C TYR A 17 -5.07 12.01 -6.47
N VAL A 18 -4.34 11.03 -5.89
CA VAL A 18 -4.75 10.36 -4.63
C VAL A 18 -4.53 11.28 -3.41
N VAL A 19 -3.46 12.09 -3.40
CA VAL A 19 -3.17 13.02 -2.29
C VAL A 19 -4.23 14.10 -2.14
N TRP A 20 -4.91 14.53 -3.22
CA TRP A 20 -5.90 15.61 -3.12
C TRP A 20 -7.22 15.18 -2.45
N ILE A 21 -7.62 13.91 -2.60
CA ILE A 21 -8.86 13.37 -2.01
C ILE A 21 -8.69 13.04 -0.51
N GLU A 22 -7.49 12.63 -0.07
CA GLU A 22 -7.22 12.23 1.33
C GLU A 22 -6.97 13.39 2.32
N ILE A 23 -6.76 14.63 1.84
CA ILE A 23 -6.55 15.82 2.68
C ILE A 23 -7.71 16.08 3.68
N ARG A 24 -8.91 15.52 3.45
CA ARG A 24 -10.05 15.68 4.36
C ARG A 24 -10.21 14.63 5.46
N ALA A 25 -9.35 13.60 5.54
CA ALA A 25 -9.53 12.49 6.48
C ALA A 25 -8.32 12.19 7.39
N GLN A 26 -7.86 13.18 8.18
CA GLN A 26 -7.17 13.06 9.48
C GLN A 26 -6.00 12.06 9.70
N ARG A 27 -5.32 11.54 8.66
CA ARG A 27 -4.03 10.84 8.81
C ARG A 27 -3.11 11.23 7.66
N MET A 28 -1.97 11.86 7.96
CA MET A 28 -0.99 12.22 6.95
C MET A 28 -0.21 10.97 6.57
N TRP A 29 -0.46 10.46 5.36
CA TRP A 29 0.45 9.53 4.72
C TRP A 29 1.75 10.26 4.43
N VAL A 30 2.87 9.70 4.88
CA VAL A 30 4.22 10.13 4.54
C VAL A 30 4.66 9.29 3.36
N ILE A 31 5.21 9.97 2.35
CA ILE A 31 5.74 9.34 1.14
C ILE A 31 7.26 9.43 1.19
N SER A 32 7.93 8.32 0.95
CA SER A 32 9.38 8.27 0.75
C SER A 32 9.73 7.44 -0.47
N ILE A 33 10.86 7.78 -1.10
CA ILE A 33 11.38 7.10 -2.28
C ILE A 33 12.82 6.71 -1.96
N HIS A 34 13.12 5.43 -2.16
CA HIS A 34 14.42 4.83 -1.94
C HIS A 34 14.89 4.12 -3.20
N THR A 35 16.18 3.77 -3.27
CA THR A 35 16.70 2.84 -4.28
C THR A 35 17.00 1.51 -3.60
N TYR A 36 16.46 0.41 -4.12
CA TYR A 36 16.71 -0.94 -3.63
C TYR A 36 17.01 -1.86 -4.82
N GLU A 37 18.13 -2.60 -4.74
CA GLU A 37 18.62 -3.47 -5.83
C GLU A 37 18.71 -2.80 -7.22
N GLY A 38 18.90 -1.47 -7.26
CA GLY A 38 18.98 -0.69 -8.50
C GLY A 38 17.63 -0.19 -9.04
N PHE A 39 16.53 -0.52 -8.38
CA PHE A 39 15.17 -0.14 -8.75
C PHE A 39 14.54 0.82 -7.73
N PRO A 40 13.55 1.64 -8.14
CA PRO A 40 12.83 2.52 -7.24
C PRO A 40 11.96 1.73 -6.25
N LEU A 41 12.07 2.06 -4.96
CA LEU A 41 11.21 1.59 -3.88
C LEU A 41 10.39 2.77 -3.35
N LEU A 42 9.09 2.77 -3.62
CA LEU A 42 8.20 3.83 -3.14
C LEU A 42 7.43 3.32 -1.93
N LEU A 43 7.45 4.11 -0.86
CA LEU A 43 6.77 3.80 0.39
C LEU A 43 5.75 4.87 0.72
N ARG A 44 4.55 4.44 1.12
CA ARG A 44 3.54 5.29 1.77
C ARG A 44 3.27 4.70 3.13
N HIS A 45 3.50 5.45 4.20
CA HIS A 45 3.23 4.98 5.56
C HIS A 45 2.52 6.05 6.39
N ILE A 46 1.93 5.66 7.50
CA ILE A 46 1.28 6.62 8.40
C ILE A 46 2.37 7.30 9.25
N ASP A 47 2.41 8.64 9.26
CA ASP A 47 3.38 9.47 10.02
C ASP A 47 3.47 9.06 11.50
N ARG A 48 2.30 8.85 12.11
CA ARG A 48 2.15 8.36 13.48
C ARG A 48 1.47 7.01 13.40
N LEU A 49 2.28 5.95 13.32
CA LEU A 49 1.79 4.57 13.34
C LEU A 49 0.74 4.42 14.46
N PRO A 50 -0.37 3.71 14.18
CA PRO A 50 -1.45 3.56 15.15
C PRO A 50 -0.88 3.05 16.47
N PHE A 51 -1.11 3.85 17.51
CA PHE A 51 -0.64 3.74 18.88
C PHE A 51 -0.24 2.32 19.33
N PRO A 52 0.87 2.16 20.09
CA PRO A 52 1.24 0.90 20.74
C PRO A 52 0.09 0.22 21.49
N SER A 53 -0.90 0.99 21.94
CA SER A 53 -2.11 0.51 22.60
C SER A 53 -2.97 -0.44 21.75
N ARG A 54 -2.90 -0.38 20.42
CA ARG A 54 -3.69 -1.24 19.52
C ARG A 54 -3.00 -2.54 19.13
N ARG A 55 -1.72 -2.72 19.46
CA ARG A 55 -0.97 -3.94 19.08
C ARG A 55 -1.66 -5.22 19.55
N LYS A 56 -2.12 -5.20 20.81
CA LYS A 56 -2.88 -6.31 21.41
C LYS A 56 -4.23 -6.58 20.75
N GLU A 57 -4.83 -5.58 20.11
CA GLU A 57 -6.12 -5.70 19.42
C GLU A 57 -5.97 -6.20 17.99
N LEU A 58 -4.80 -5.98 17.37
CA LEU A 58 -4.57 -6.25 15.94
C LEU A 58 -3.31 -7.14 15.77
N PRO A 59 -3.37 -8.41 16.21
CA PRO A 59 -2.18 -9.26 16.29
C PRO A 59 -1.76 -9.84 14.93
N THR A 60 -2.61 -9.76 13.92
CA THR A 60 -2.38 -10.39 12.62
C THR A 60 -1.99 -9.32 11.59
N LEU A 61 -0.93 -9.57 10.84
CA LEU A 61 -0.60 -8.78 9.65
C LEU A 61 -1.30 -9.39 8.42
N SER A 62 -2.11 -8.58 7.77
CA SER A 62 -2.70 -8.84 6.46
C SER A 62 -1.84 -8.19 5.37
N ILE A 63 -1.63 -8.93 4.29
CA ILE A 63 -0.81 -8.54 3.15
C ILE A 63 -1.69 -8.70 1.90
N ILE A 64 -1.97 -7.60 1.22
CA ILE A 64 -2.64 -7.61 -0.09
C ILE A 64 -1.59 -7.26 -1.13
N THR A 65 -1.39 -8.13 -2.10
CA THR A 65 -0.40 -7.94 -3.16
C THR A 65 -1.13 -7.74 -4.48
N HIS A 66 -0.97 -6.56 -5.07
CA HIS A 66 -1.37 -6.28 -6.45
C HIS A 66 -0.15 -6.40 -7.35
N THR A 67 -0.23 -7.23 -8.39
CA THR A 67 0.83 -7.36 -9.40
C THR A 67 0.41 -6.58 -10.64
N PHE A 68 1.28 -5.67 -11.12
CA PHE A 68 0.98 -4.86 -12.28
C PHE A 68 0.92 -5.71 -13.55
N SER A 69 -0.18 -5.61 -14.28
CA SER A 69 -0.34 -6.20 -15.62
C SER A 69 0.49 -5.43 -16.66
N GLU A 70 0.58 -4.11 -16.51
CA GLU A 70 1.33 -3.21 -17.37
C GLU A 70 2.38 -2.45 -16.56
N ARG A 71 3.66 -2.65 -16.92
CA ARG A 71 4.79 -2.06 -16.20
C ARG A 71 5.93 -1.69 -17.14
N SER A 72 6.62 -0.61 -16.78
CA SER A 72 7.82 -0.13 -17.47
C SER A 72 9.07 -0.95 -17.08
N PRO A 73 10.21 -0.76 -17.77
CA PRO A 73 11.45 -1.49 -17.47
C PRO A 73 12.04 -1.25 -16.06
N ASP A 74 11.67 -0.16 -15.40
CA ASP A 74 12.00 0.15 -14.00
C ASP A 74 10.99 -0.43 -13.00
N GLU A 75 10.08 -1.28 -13.49
CA GLU A 75 9.11 -2.06 -12.71
C GLU A 75 8.02 -1.23 -12.03
N LEU A 76 7.87 0.04 -12.42
CA LEU A 76 6.73 0.88 -12.07
C LEU A 76 5.56 0.62 -13.03
N PRO A 77 4.31 0.96 -12.64
CA PRO A 77 3.18 0.81 -13.56
C PRO A 77 3.32 1.79 -14.73
N GLU A 78 2.92 1.37 -15.93
CA GLU A 78 2.85 2.27 -17.09
C GLU A 78 1.90 3.45 -16.77
N PRO A 79 2.17 4.68 -17.23
CA PRO A 79 1.41 5.86 -16.79
C PRO A 79 -0.11 5.78 -17.00
N ALA A 80 -0.56 5.30 -18.16
CA ALA A 80 -1.99 5.16 -18.44
C ALA A 80 -2.65 4.13 -17.52
N TYR A 81 -1.99 2.99 -17.32
CA TYR A 81 -2.45 1.97 -16.38
C TYR A 81 -2.48 2.50 -14.95
N ASN A 82 -1.47 3.28 -14.53
CA ASN A 82 -1.41 3.87 -13.20
C ASN A 82 -2.58 4.81 -12.89
N ASP A 83 -3.06 5.57 -13.89
CA ASP A 83 -4.22 6.45 -13.72
C ASP A 83 -5.50 5.65 -13.40
N ASP A 84 -5.66 4.47 -14.00
CA ASP A 84 -6.78 3.56 -13.77
C ASP A 84 -6.71 2.86 -12.40
N LEU A 85 -5.52 2.80 -11.77
CA LEU A 85 -5.34 2.15 -10.46
C LEU A 85 -5.84 2.98 -9.27
N ALA A 86 -6.24 4.24 -9.45
CA ALA A 86 -6.61 5.12 -8.35
C ALA A 86 -7.77 4.55 -7.50
N GLU A 87 -8.79 3.97 -8.14
CA GLU A 87 -9.93 3.38 -7.43
C GLU A 87 -9.55 2.09 -6.70
N LEU A 88 -8.73 1.25 -7.33
CA LEU A 88 -8.17 0.05 -6.69
C LEU A 88 -7.38 0.42 -5.45
N ASP A 89 -6.48 1.40 -5.58
CA ASP A 89 -5.60 1.84 -4.52
C ASP A 89 -6.39 2.33 -3.30
N LEU A 90 -7.39 3.18 -3.54
CA LEU A 90 -8.28 3.66 -2.48
C LEU A 90 -9.06 2.50 -1.84
N ALA A 91 -9.56 1.55 -2.63
CA ALA A 91 -10.27 0.39 -2.10
C ALA A 91 -9.37 -0.47 -1.22
N MET A 92 -8.14 -0.75 -1.65
CA MET A 92 -7.18 -1.56 -0.89
C MET A 92 -6.69 -0.86 0.38
N ILE A 93 -6.57 0.46 0.38
CA ILE A 93 -6.25 1.25 1.58
C ILE A 93 -7.40 1.21 2.60
N THR A 94 -8.65 1.24 2.11
CA THR A 94 -9.83 1.43 2.96
C THR A 94 -10.49 0.13 3.41
N VAL A 95 -10.22 -1.00 2.73
CA VAL A 95 -10.85 -2.30 2.98
C VAL A 95 -10.75 -2.77 4.44
N MET A 96 -9.68 -2.41 5.14
CA MET A 96 -9.49 -2.74 6.58
C MET A 96 -9.59 -1.53 7.52
N ARG A 97 -10.02 -0.35 7.04
CA ARG A 97 -9.99 0.90 7.81
C ARG A 97 -11.09 1.01 8.90
N ASP A 98 -11.94 0.01 9.04
CA ASP A 98 -12.87 -0.09 10.17
C ASP A 98 -12.09 -0.33 11.48
N ARG A 99 -12.33 0.49 12.51
CA ARG A 99 -11.69 0.36 13.83
C ARG A 99 -11.89 -1.02 14.45
N ARG A 100 -12.97 -1.72 14.12
CA ARG A 100 -13.26 -3.08 14.59
C ARG A 100 -12.54 -4.17 13.81
N ILE A 101 -11.90 -3.82 12.69
CA ILE A 101 -11.30 -4.78 11.75
C ILE A 101 -9.79 -4.60 11.71
N GLY A 102 -9.30 -3.39 11.51
CA GLY A 102 -7.87 -3.18 11.31
C GLY A 102 -7.41 -1.74 11.23
N SER A 103 -6.17 -1.61 10.76
CA SER A 103 -5.57 -0.35 10.37
C SER A 103 -4.56 -0.58 9.25
N PRO A 104 -4.62 0.19 8.15
CA PRO A 104 -3.49 0.27 7.23
C PRO A 104 -2.28 0.84 7.96
N VAL A 105 -1.07 0.44 7.54
CA VAL A 105 0.18 0.93 8.14
C VAL A 105 1.27 1.26 7.11
N LEU A 106 1.31 0.53 5.99
CA LEU A 106 2.33 0.67 4.96
C LEU A 106 1.75 0.27 3.60
N ILE A 107 2.16 0.99 2.58
CA ILE A 107 2.02 0.60 1.18
C ILE A 107 3.41 0.67 0.57
N GLU A 108 3.77 -0.38 -0.16
CA GLU A 108 5.08 -0.56 -0.78
C GLU A 108 4.89 -0.80 -2.26
N THR A 109 5.53 0.00 -3.10
CA THR A 109 5.58 -0.22 -4.54
C THR A 109 7.01 -0.54 -4.94
N PHE A 110 7.23 -1.78 -5.39
CA PHE A 110 8.53 -2.32 -5.78
C PHE A 110 8.35 -3.60 -6.60
N GLY A 111 9.25 -3.90 -7.54
CA GLY A 111 9.27 -5.21 -8.17
C GLY A 111 8.09 -5.52 -9.09
N GLY A 112 7.44 -4.49 -9.65
CA GLY A 112 6.22 -4.65 -10.44
C GLY A 112 4.98 -4.96 -9.58
N LYS A 113 5.02 -4.61 -8.29
CA LYS A 113 3.95 -4.88 -7.33
C LYS A 113 3.64 -3.66 -6.49
N CYS A 114 2.38 -3.55 -6.07
CA CYS A 114 1.93 -2.69 -4.98
C CYS A 114 1.41 -3.57 -3.84
N ILE A 115 2.00 -3.45 -2.65
CA ILE A 115 1.67 -4.27 -1.49
C ILE A 115 1.06 -3.39 -0.41
N TYR A 116 -0.14 -3.75 0.04
CA TYR A 116 -0.88 -3.06 1.09
C TYR A 116 -0.82 -3.86 2.39
N TYR A 117 -0.18 -3.27 3.40
CA TYR A 117 -0.02 -3.87 4.71
C TYR A 117 -0.99 -3.30 5.72
N HIS A 118 -1.71 -4.20 6.39
CA HIS A 118 -2.70 -3.86 7.40
C HIS A 118 -2.48 -4.72 8.64
N TYR A 119 -2.57 -4.15 9.84
CA TYR A 119 -2.80 -4.96 11.04
C TYR A 119 -4.29 -5.13 11.27
N VAL A 120 -4.71 -6.36 11.54
CA VAL A 120 -6.11 -6.76 11.64
C VAL A 120 -6.36 -7.59 12.90
N VAL A 121 -7.62 -7.61 13.35
CA VAL A 121 -8.06 -8.36 14.53
C VAL A 121 -7.90 -9.87 14.36
N ASP A 122 -8.24 -10.39 13.19
CA ASP A 122 -8.16 -11.81 12.87
C ASP A 122 -8.16 -12.05 11.35
N ARG A 123 -7.60 -13.19 10.95
CA ARG A 123 -7.48 -13.60 9.54
C ARG A 123 -8.82 -13.81 8.82
N HIS A 124 -9.86 -14.24 9.51
CA HIS A 124 -11.15 -14.58 8.89
C HIS A 124 -11.95 -13.32 8.53
N SER A 125 -11.98 -12.35 9.44
CA SER A 125 -12.60 -11.04 9.21
C SER A 125 -11.89 -10.30 8.08
N ALA A 126 -10.56 -10.30 8.07
CA ALA A 126 -9.76 -9.69 7.00
C ALA A 126 -10.01 -10.36 5.64
N LYS A 127 -9.94 -11.70 5.57
CA LYS A 127 -10.20 -12.43 4.32
C LYS A 127 -11.60 -12.12 3.75
N ARG A 128 -12.61 -12.00 4.61
CA ARG A 128 -13.98 -11.67 4.19
C ARG A 128 -14.07 -10.27 3.58
N GLN A 129 -13.41 -9.27 4.17
CA GLN A 129 -13.42 -7.91 3.62
C GLN A 129 -12.63 -7.83 2.32
N PHE A 130 -11.47 -8.48 2.26
CA PHE A 130 -10.69 -8.62 1.04
C PHE A 130 -11.52 -9.23 -0.10
N GLN A 131 -12.22 -10.34 0.16
CA GLN A 131 -13.06 -10.99 -0.85
C GLN A 131 -14.15 -10.07 -1.40
N LYS A 132 -14.74 -9.20 -0.57
CA LYS A 132 -15.73 -8.21 -1.04
C LYS A 132 -15.09 -7.15 -1.93
N ALA A 133 -13.94 -6.60 -1.52
CA ALA A 133 -13.24 -5.59 -2.29
C ALA A 133 -12.74 -6.14 -3.63
N ARG A 134 -12.19 -7.37 -3.64
CA ARG A 134 -11.70 -8.03 -4.86
C ARG A 134 -12.78 -8.19 -5.94
N LEU A 135 -14.05 -8.35 -5.56
CA LEU A 135 -15.14 -8.47 -6.55
C LEU A 135 -15.34 -7.20 -7.39
N LEU A 136 -14.85 -6.05 -6.93
CA LEU A 136 -14.91 -4.78 -7.66
C LEU A 136 -13.82 -4.69 -8.74
N PHE A 137 -12.79 -5.53 -8.67
CA PHE A 137 -11.62 -5.50 -9.55
C PHE A 137 -11.30 -6.92 -10.05
N PRO A 138 -12.21 -7.54 -10.85
CA PRO A 138 -12.09 -8.94 -11.23
C PRO A 138 -10.93 -9.22 -12.19
N ASP A 139 -10.53 -8.21 -12.98
CA ASP A 139 -9.47 -8.32 -13.98
C ASP A 139 -8.07 -8.07 -13.39
N GLU A 140 -8.01 -7.58 -12.14
CA GLU A 140 -6.76 -7.27 -11.46
C GLU A 140 -6.11 -8.49 -10.79
N MET A 141 -4.79 -8.57 -10.92
CA MET A 141 -4.00 -9.63 -10.28
C MET A 141 -3.75 -9.31 -8.80
N ILE A 142 -4.72 -9.68 -7.96
CA ILE A 142 -4.67 -9.39 -6.51
C ILE A 142 -4.69 -10.66 -5.66
N ASP A 143 -3.64 -10.82 -4.86
CA ASP A 143 -3.48 -11.89 -3.89
C ASP A 143 -3.63 -11.38 -2.44
N PHE A 144 -3.95 -12.32 -1.54
CA PHE A 144 -4.15 -12.03 -0.12
C PHE A 144 -3.49 -13.10 0.74
N ASP A 145 -2.68 -12.64 1.69
CA ASP A 145 -2.05 -13.49 2.70
C ASP A 145 -2.15 -12.86 4.09
N THR A 146 -1.94 -13.68 5.11
CA THR A 146 -1.93 -13.26 6.51
C THR A 146 -0.85 -13.98 7.29
N ARG A 147 -0.17 -13.29 8.20
CA ARG A 147 0.70 -13.89 9.21
C ARG A 147 0.41 -13.31 10.59
N GLU A 148 0.65 -14.10 11.62
CA GLU A 148 0.68 -13.57 12.99
C GLU A 148 1.92 -12.68 13.17
N ASP A 149 1.70 -11.51 13.75
CA ASP A 149 2.76 -10.57 14.14
C ASP A 149 2.27 -9.71 15.34
N PRO A 150 2.02 -10.33 16.51
CA PRO A 150 1.39 -9.67 17.65
C PRO A 150 2.21 -8.51 18.22
N GLU A 151 3.53 -8.56 18.05
CA GLU A 151 4.46 -7.52 18.50
C GLU A 151 4.65 -6.41 17.47
N TRP A 152 4.03 -6.55 16.29
CA TRP A 152 4.19 -5.65 15.15
C TRP A 152 5.64 -5.53 14.66
N GLY A 153 6.39 -6.63 14.75
CA GLY A 153 7.81 -6.65 14.41
C GLY A 153 8.09 -6.33 12.95
N PHE A 154 7.15 -6.60 12.03
CA PHE A 154 7.29 -6.23 10.62
C PHE A 154 7.43 -4.72 10.45
N ILE A 155 6.46 -3.95 10.95
CA ILE A 155 6.43 -2.50 10.72
C ILE A 155 7.51 -1.78 11.53
N ASP A 156 7.84 -2.28 12.72
CA ASP A 156 8.93 -1.72 13.55
C ASP A 156 10.29 -1.85 12.84
N ARG A 157 10.56 -3.00 12.20
CA ARG A 157 11.76 -3.18 11.38
C ARG A 157 11.75 -2.29 10.14
N TYR A 158 10.60 -2.19 9.47
CA TYR A 158 10.47 -1.34 8.28
C TYR A 158 10.73 0.13 8.61
N ALA A 159 10.12 0.61 9.69
CA ALA A 159 10.27 1.99 10.16
C ALA A 159 11.72 2.32 10.49
N LYS A 160 12.42 1.44 11.21
CA LYS A 160 13.83 1.64 11.56
C LYS A 160 14.75 1.80 10.34
N ASN A 161 14.43 1.14 9.23
CA ASN A 161 15.30 1.09 8.06
C ASN A 161 14.96 2.17 7.02
N TYR A 162 13.70 2.59 6.93
CA TYR A 162 13.21 3.37 5.79
C TYR A 162 12.37 4.60 6.14
N PHE A 163 11.88 4.73 7.39
CA PHE A 163 11.12 5.92 7.78
C PHE A 163 12.10 6.99 8.30
N PRO A 164 11.85 8.27 8.00
CA PRO A 164 12.73 9.38 8.38
C PRO A 164 12.77 9.64 9.89
#